data_AF-A0A976KL92-F1
#
_entry.id   AF-A0A976KL92-F1
#
_cell.length_a   1.000
_cell.length_b   1.000
_cell.length_c   1.000
_cell.angle_alpha   90.00
_cell.angle_beta   90.00
_cell.angle_gamma   90.00
#
_symmetry.space_group_name_H-M   'P 1'
#
loop_
_entity.id
_entity.type
_entity.pdbx_description
1 polymer ?
#
loop_
_entity_poly.entity_id
_entity_poly.type
_entity_poly.pdbx_seq_one_letter_code
_entity_poly.pdbx_strand_id
1 'polypeptide(L)'
;MLRCIIISITLLPLLMPSAFAETPFADIHIHYNWDQAEIISAQEVVNKLKATETRLTIVSSTPTHLALELRKQGGDWILPFFSPYTHETGKRDWYLDQNLIKKAEQGLKNKDYYGIGEIHFMAGFAPKPDNKNFQALMALAELYGVPALIHVDAGNENYFMDICRTYPKVKILFAHAGGNLYPQHIKKIIQSCPNVWVDFSARDPWRYGGLTDDQHELLNGWRQLLLEFPDRFLTGTDAVWRVTRTQSWDQSDDGWDYYEQLYDFHQNWINALPEHVQKKVRWENAIDILSLR
;
A
#
# COMPACT_ATOMS: atom_id res chain seq x y z
N MET A 1 56.50 -54.82 -22.20
CA MET A 1 55.50 -54.07 -22.99
C MET A 1 54.57 -53.37 -22.00
N LEU A 2 54.81 -52.08 -21.73
CA LEU A 2 54.02 -51.26 -20.80
C LEU A 2 52.79 -50.70 -21.55
N ARG A 3 51.58 -50.96 -21.07
CA ARG A 3 50.34 -50.35 -21.58
C ARG A 3 49.96 -49.17 -20.66
N CYS A 4 50.09 -47.95 -21.16
CA CYS A 4 49.52 -46.75 -20.53
C CYS A 4 48.00 -46.75 -20.73
N ILE A 5 47.25 -46.67 -19.64
CA ILE A 5 45.79 -46.43 -19.65
C ILE A 5 45.61 -44.92 -19.44
N ILE A 6 45.12 -44.23 -20.46
CA ILE A 6 44.74 -42.82 -20.38
C ILE A 6 43.29 -42.78 -19.90
N ILE A 7 43.07 -42.33 -18.66
CA ILE A 7 41.73 -42.07 -18.12
C ILE A 7 41.38 -40.64 -18.54
N SER A 8 40.47 -40.52 -19.49
CA SER A 8 39.92 -39.23 -19.92
C SER A 8 38.85 -38.80 -18.91
N ILE A 9 39.14 -37.78 -18.10
CA ILE A 9 38.19 -37.18 -17.15
C ILE A 9 37.38 -36.16 -17.94
N THR A 10 36.16 -36.54 -18.33
CA THR A 10 35.16 -35.61 -18.87
C THR A 10 34.61 -34.77 -17.72
N LEU A 11 35.06 -33.51 -17.63
CA LEU A 11 34.54 -32.53 -16.68
C LEU A 11 33.15 -32.07 -17.17
N LEU A 12 32.09 -32.63 -16.60
CA LEU A 12 30.72 -32.19 -16.87
C LEU A 12 30.50 -30.86 -16.11
N PRO A 13 30.11 -29.76 -16.77
CA PRO A 13 29.85 -28.50 -16.07
C PRO A 13 28.58 -28.68 -15.22
N LEU A 14 28.74 -28.57 -13.90
CA LEU A 14 27.63 -28.50 -12.96
C LEU A 14 26.91 -27.17 -13.19
N LEU A 15 25.84 -27.17 -13.97
CA LEU A 15 24.86 -26.08 -14.00
C LEU A 15 24.14 -26.07 -12.66
N MET A 16 24.68 -25.31 -11.70
CA MET A 16 23.93 -24.94 -10.51
C MET A 16 22.72 -24.13 -10.98
N PRO A 17 21.47 -24.55 -10.70
CA PRO A 17 20.34 -23.66 -10.91
C PRO A 17 20.58 -22.45 -10.00
N SER A 18 20.70 -21.27 -10.61
CA SER A 18 20.54 -20.02 -9.86
C SER A 18 19.15 -20.09 -9.25
N ALA A 19 19.06 -20.45 -7.96
CA ALA A 19 17.86 -20.22 -7.19
C ALA A 19 17.71 -18.70 -7.13
N PHE A 20 16.96 -18.14 -8.08
CA PHE A 20 16.49 -16.78 -7.98
C PHE A 20 15.66 -16.77 -6.70
N ALA A 21 16.18 -16.12 -5.65
CA ALA A 21 15.35 -15.82 -4.50
C ALA A 21 14.21 -14.95 -5.04
N GLU A 22 12.98 -15.46 -5.00
CA GLU A 22 11.80 -14.68 -5.34
C GLU A 22 11.84 -13.39 -4.51
N THR A 23 11.65 -12.26 -5.20
CA THR A 23 11.73 -10.95 -4.54
C THR A 23 10.55 -10.85 -3.57
N PRO A 24 10.79 -10.62 -2.27
CA PRO A 24 9.72 -10.54 -1.30
C PRO A 24 8.72 -9.45 -1.67
N PHE A 25 7.47 -9.62 -1.25
CA PHE A 25 6.41 -8.66 -1.51
C PHE A 25 6.18 -7.76 -0.29
N ALA A 26 6.06 -6.46 -0.53
CA ALA A 26 5.62 -5.46 0.42
C ALA A 26 4.17 -5.07 0.11
N ASP A 27 3.24 -5.55 0.93
CA ASP A 27 1.83 -5.21 0.81
C ASP A 27 1.55 -3.86 1.49
N ILE A 28 1.70 -2.77 0.74
CA ILE A 28 1.74 -1.42 1.32
C ILE A 28 0.37 -0.83 1.67
N HIS A 29 -0.72 -1.60 1.54
CA HIS A 29 -2.05 -1.11 1.84
C HIS A 29 -2.97 -2.27 2.24
N ILE A 30 -3.11 -2.49 3.55
CA ILE A 30 -4.16 -3.36 4.11
C ILE A 30 -4.93 -2.61 5.20
N HIS A 31 -6.13 -3.09 5.49
CA HIS A 31 -6.92 -2.65 6.63
C HIS A 31 -7.21 -3.80 7.58
N TYR A 32 -7.28 -3.50 8.87
CA TYR A 32 -7.82 -4.40 9.89
C TYR A 32 -8.76 -3.59 10.79
N ASN A 33 -9.99 -3.41 10.29
CA ASN A 33 -11.00 -2.56 10.91
C ASN A 33 -11.87 -3.33 11.91
N TRP A 34 -12.65 -2.61 12.72
CA TRP A 34 -13.50 -3.20 13.76
C TRP A 34 -14.52 -4.19 13.21
N ASP A 35 -15.10 -3.88 12.05
CA ASP A 35 -16.11 -4.68 11.35
C ASP A 35 -15.52 -5.98 10.76
N GLN A 36 -14.23 -5.97 10.42
CA GLN A 36 -13.46 -7.18 10.08
C GLN A 36 -13.07 -7.97 11.33
N ALA A 37 -12.67 -7.29 12.41
CA ALA A 37 -12.28 -7.92 13.67
C ALA A 37 -13.43 -8.71 14.35
N GLU A 38 -14.68 -8.45 13.96
CA GLU A 38 -15.85 -9.24 14.38
C GLU A 38 -15.89 -10.66 13.78
N ILE A 39 -15.24 -10.87 12.63
CA ILE A 39 -15.33 -12.11 11.85
C ILE A 39 -13.98 -12.80 11.62
N ILE A 40 -12.87 -12.10 11.77
CA ILE A 40 -11.52 -12.66 11.66
C ILE A 40 -10.59 -12.10 12.74
N SER A 41 -9.82 -12.97 13.40
CA SER A 41 -8.83 -12.52 14.39
C SER A 41 -7.55 -11.99 13.73
N ALA A 42 -6.86 -11.08 14.42
CA ALA A 42 -5.53 -10.59 14.01
C ALA A 42 -4.52 -11.73 13.78
N GLN A 43 -4.59 -12.82 14.54
CA GLN A 43 -3.71 -13.98 14.35
C GLN A 43 -4.01 -14.71 13.05
N GLU A 44 -5.27 -14.84 12.66
CA GLU A 44 -5.67 -15.45 11.39
C GLU A 44 -5.28 -14.57 10.20
N VAL A 45 -5.43 -13.25 10.30
CA VAL A 45 -4.90 -12.29 9.33
C VAL A 45 -3.39 -12.46 9.14
N VAL A 46 -2.63 -12.53 10.23
CA VAL A 46 -1.18 -12.78 10.19
C VAL A 46 -0.84 -14.11 9.52
N ASN A 47 -1.63 -15.15 9.76
CA ASN A 47 -1.42 -16.45 9.13
C ASN A 47 -1.66 -16.39 7.61
N LYS A 48 -2.70 -15.68 7.17
CA LYS A 48 -2.99 -15.46 5.74
C LYS A 48 -1.86 -14.68 5.05
N LEU A 49 -1.37 -13.61 5.67
CA LEU A 49 -0.21 -12.85 5.17
C LEU A 49 1.07 -13.70 5.09
N LYS A 50 1.32 -14.58 6.08
CA LYS A 50 2.49 -15.47 6.09
C LYS A 50 2.41 -16.61 5.07
N ALA A 51 1.21 -16.93 4.59
CA ALA A 51 1.01 -17.96 3.57
C ALA A 51 1.46 -17.49 2.18
N THR A 52 1.74 -16.19 1.98
CA THR A 52 2.24 -15.62 0.73
C THR A 52 3.71 -15.17 0.85
N GLU A 53 4.23 -14.51 -0.19
CA GLU A 53 5.57 -13.90 -0.17
C GLU A 53 5.61 -12.55 0.55
N THR A 54 4.53 -12.16 1.24
CA THR A 54 4.49 -10.91 1.99
C THR A 54 5.52 -10.94 3.12
N ARG A 55 6.46 -9.98 3.11
CA ARG A 55 7.51 -9.81 4.13
C ARG A 55 7.54 -8.43 4.74
N LEU A 56 6.64 -7.54 4.30
CA LEU A 56 6.38 -6.24 4.87
C LEU A 56 4.92 -5.88 4.56
N THR A 57 4.23 -5.26 5.50
CA THR A 57 2.91 -4.70 5.21
C THR A 57 2.67 -3.39 5.96
N ILE A 58 1.93 -2.48 5.34
CA ILE A 58 1.44 -1.26 5.99
C ILE A 58 -0.04 -1.46 6.31
N VAL A 59 -0.39 -1.34 7.58
CA VAL A 59 -1.77 -1.50 8.06
C VAL A 59 -2.32 -0.19 8.56
N SER A 60 -3.48 0.20 8.02
CA SER A 60 -4.35 1.21 8.60
C SER A 60 -5.53 0.53 9.29
N SER A 61 -6.18 1.21 10.23
CA SER A 61 -7.39 0.67 10.86
C SER A 61 -8.36 1.74 11.33
N THR A 62 -9.60 1.31 11.50
CA THR A 62 -10.69 2.02 12.14
C THR A 62 -11.24 1.11 13.23
N PRO A 63 -11.08 1.42 14.52
CA PRO A 63 -10.21 2.45 15.09
C PRO A 63 -8.71 2.17 14.89
N THR A 64 -7.90 3.23 14.93
CA THR A 64 -6.43 3.23 14.72
C THR A 64 -5.62 2.29 15.64
N HIS A 65 -6.16 1.84 16.77
CA HIS A 65 -5.43 0.95 17.68
C HIS A 65 -5.41 -0.51 17.19
N LEU A 66 -6.36 -0.93 16.34
CA LEU A 66 -6.40 -2.29 15.81
C LEU A 66 -5.18 -2.62 14.93
N ALA A 67 -4.61 -1.62 14.25
CA ALA A 67 -3.33 -1.74 13.56
C ALA A 67 -2.18 -2.16 14.51
N LEU A 68 -2.19 -1.66 15.75
CA LEU A 68 -1.21 -2.06 16.78
C LEU A 68 -1.46 -3.49 17.28
N GLU A 69 -2.72 -3.92 17.35
CA GLU A 69 -3.07 -5.31 17.68
C GLU A 69 -2.56 -6.27 16.62
N LEU A 70 -2.73 -5.93 15.34
CA LEU A 70 -2.21 -6.73 14.25
C LEU A 70 -0.68 -6.83 14.31
N ARG A 71 0.02 -5.71 14.54
CA ARG A 71 1.47 -5.71 14.76
C ARG A 71 1.87 -6.58 15.96
N LYS A 72 1.13 -6.53 17.07
CA LYS A 72 1.42 -7.34 18.25
C LYS A 72 1.41 -8.84 17.95
N GLN A 73 0.55 -9.29 17.03
CA GLN A 73 0.50 -10.70 16.60
C GLN A 73 1.54 -11.04 15.52
N GLY A 74 1.81 -10.12 14.58
CA GLY A 74 2.68 -10.41 13.44
C GLY A 74 4.16 -10.10 13.64
N GLY A 75 4.49 -9.10 14.46
CA GLY A 75 5.86 -8.61 14.68
C GLY A 75 6.25 -7.44 13.77
N ASP A 76 7.56 -7.20 13.66
CA ASP A 76 8.08 -5.92 13.17
C ASP A 76 7.84 -5.61 11.69
N TRP A 77 7.52 -6.62 10.88
CA TRP A 77 7.22 -6.47 9.46
C TRP A 77 5.80 -5.94 9.17
N ILE A 78 4.95 -5.84 10.20
CA ILE A 78 3.65 -5.16 10.12
C ILE A 78 3.82 -3.75 10.64
N LEU A 79 3.63 -2.74 9.77
CA LEU A 79 3.89 -1.34 10.05
C LEU A 79 2.57 -0.57 10.19
N PRO A 80 2.13 -0.26 11.42
CA PRO A 80 0.93 0.52 11.67
C PRO A 80 1.09 1.95 11.17
N PHE A 81 0.11 2.43 10.41
CA PHE A 81 -0.07 3.86 10.17
C PHE A 81 -1.11 4.40 11.14
N PHE A 82 -0.85 5.59 11.68
CA PHE A 82 -1.81 6.28 12.53
C PHE A 82 -2.96 6.78 11.63
N SER A 83 -4.08 6.07 11.68
CA SER A 83 -5.32 6.53 11.07
C SER A 83 -6.00 7.57 11.96
N PRO A 84 -6.61 8.63 11.39
CA PRO A 84 -7.31 9.64 12.19
C PRO A 84 -8.64 9.12 12.78
N TYR A 85 -9.06 7.91 12.44
CA TYR A 85 -10.29 7.30 12.91
C TYR A 85 -10.04 6.62 14.26
N THR A 86 -10.40 7.29 15.36
CA THR A 86 -10.05 6.82 16.72
C THR A 86 -11.17 6.06 17.44
N HIS A 87 -12.30 5.87 16.78
CA HIS A 87 -13.44 5.02 17.15
C HIS A 87 -14.08 4.46 15.87
N GLU A 88 -15.05 3.56 16.02
CA GLU A 88 -15.65 2.72 14.98
C GLU A 88 -16.25 3.55 13.84
N THR A 89 -16.88 4.68 14.17
CA THR A 89 -17.50 5.60 13.21
C THR A 89 -16.61 6.79 12.84
N GLY A 90 -15.33 6.78 13.23
CA GLY A 90 -14.43 7.95 13.17
C GLY A 90 -14.22 8.53 11.78
N LYS A 91 -14.48 7.77 10.72
CA LYS A 91 -14.47 8.28 9.33
C LYS A 91 -15.41 9.48 9.14
N ARG A 92 -16.48 9.57 9.93
CA ARG A 92 -17.52 10.61 9.81
C ARG A 92 -17.17 11.93 10.47
N ASP A 93 -16.30 11.94 11.47
CA ASP A 93 -16.14 13.07 12.39
C ASP A 93 -14.71 13.30 12.91
N TRP A 94 -13.70 12.55 12.46
CA TRP A 94 -12.29 12.73 12.86
C TRP A 94 -11.79 14.18 12.78
N TYR A 95 -12.29 14.95 11.82
CA TYR A 95 -11.91 16.33 11.57
C TYR A 95 -12.47 17.32 12.61
N LEU A 96 -13.28 16.83 13.55
CA LEU A 96 -13.82 17.54 14.70
C LEU A 96 -13.19 17.09 16.03
N ASP A 97 -12.47 15.96 16.08
CA ASP A 97 -11.87 15.45 17.31
C ASP A 97 -10.73 16.38 17.80
N GLN A 98 -10.96 17.02 18.95
CA GLN A 98 -10.02 17.94 19.59
C GLN A 98 -8.79 17.23 20.20
N ASN A 99 -8.88 15.93 20.43
CA ASN A 99 -7.80 15.12 21.00
C ASN A 99 -6.98 14.40 19.92
N LEU A 100 -7.38 14.46 18.65
CA LEU A 100 -6.77 13.72 17.56
C LEU A 100 -5.26 13.95 17.46
N ILE A 101 -4.84 15.22 17.47
CA ILE A 101 -3.43 15.59 17.30
C ILE A 101 -2.58 15.10 18.47
N LYS A 102 -3.11 15.18 19.70
CA LYS A 102 -2.43 14.66 20.89
C LYS A 102 -2.23 13.15 20.80
N LYS A 103 -3.24 12.39 20.33
CA LYS A 103 -3.15 10.93 20.14
C LYS A 103 -2.12 10.59 19.05
N ALA A 104 -2.16 11.29 17.93
CA ALA A 104 -1.23 11.10 16.81
C ALA A 104 0.22 11.36 17.23
N GLU A 105 0.47 12.50 17.87
CA GLU A 105 1.81 12.87 18.34
C GLU A 105 2.35 11.87 19.37
N GLN A 106 1.51 11.42 20.31
CA GLN A 106 1.91 10.43 21.30
C GLN A 106 2.31 9.11 20.65
N GLY A 107 1.51 8.59 19.71
CA GLY A 107 1.81 7.35 19.00
C GLY A 107 3.09 7.44 18.14
N LEU A 108 3.29 8.55 17.43
CA LEU A 108 4.51 8.80 16.65
C LEU A 108 5.75 8.92 17.55
N LYS A 109 5.65 9.65 18.66
CA LYS A 109 6.74 9.81 19.64
C LYS A 109 7.17 8.47 20.26
N ASN A 110 6.20 7.61 20.55
CA ASN A 110 6.43 6.27 21.07
C ASN A 110 6.97 5.29 20.01
N LYS A 111 6.95 5.67 18.73
CA LYS A 111 7.23 4.80 17.57
C LYS A 111 6.26 3.62 17.45
N ASP A 112 5.02 3.83 17.89
CA ASP A 112 3.93 2.87 17.70
C ASP A 112 3.47 2.85 16.24
N TYR A 113 3.60 3.99 15.55
CA TYR A 113 3.17 4.20 14.17
C TYR A 113 4.33 4.67 13.27
N TYR A 114 4.35 4.17 12.03
CA TYR A 114 5.40 4.36 11.02
C TYR A 114 4.98 5.30 9.88
N GLY A 115 3.78 5.88 9.98
CA GLY A 115 3.15 6.74 9.00
C GLY A 115 1.83 7.28 9.52
N ILE A 116 1.18 8.13 8.74
CA ILE A 116 -0.14 8.68 9.04
C ILE A 116 -1.09 8.35 7.88
N GLY A 117 -2.27 7.81 8.19
CA GLY A 117 -3.30 7.49 7.22
C GLY A 117 -3.89 6.10 7.45
N GLU A 118 -4.76 5.64 6.56
CA GLU A 118 -5.26 6.31 5.36
C GLU A 118 -6.18 7.51 5.67
N ILE A 119 -5.84 8.71 5.17
CA ILE A 119 -6.68 9.92 5.32
C ILE A 119 -7.56 10.07 4.08
N HIS A 120 -8.88 10.06 4.28
CA HIS A 120 -9.85 10.14 3.19
C HIS A 120 -10.37 11.56 2.96
N PHE A 121 -10.43 11.94 1.69
CA PHE A 121 -11.10 13.13 1.20
C PHE A 121 -12.06 12.77 0.08
N MET A 122 -13.27 13.33 0.15
CA MET A 122 -14.27 13.23 -0.92
C MET A 122 -14.52 14.64 -1.45
N ALA A 123 -14.25 14.86 -2.74
CA ALA A 123 -14.40 16.19 -3.34
C ALA A 123 -15.83 16.71 -3.18
N GLY A 124 -15.97 17.93 -2.65
CA GLY A 124 -17.28 18.56 -2.39
C GLY A 124 -17.85 18.28 -0.99
N PHE A 125 -17.25 17.39 -0.21
CA PHE A 125 -17.67 17.09 1.16
C PHE A 125 -16.65 17.57 2.19
N ALA A 126 -17.09 17.69 3.44
CA ALA A 126 -16.18 17.91 4.55
C ALA A 126 -15.53 16.58 4.99
N PRO A 127 -14.30 16.60 5.51
CA PRO A 127 -13.42 17.76 5.61
C PRO A 127 -12.75 18.11 4.29
N LYS A 128 -12.31 19.36 4.16
CA LYS A 128 -11.46 19.83 3.07
C LYS A 128 -9.98 19.81 3.50
N PRO A 129 -9.01 19.86 2.58
CA PRO A 129 -7.58 19.85 2.91
C PRO A 129 -7.08 21.11 3.66
N ASP A 130 -7.90 22.14 3.82
CA ASP A 130 -7.63 23.30 4.69
C ASP A 130 -8.05 23.07 6.16
N ASN A 131 -8.59 21.89 6.49
CA ASN A 131 -8.96 21.53 7.85
C ASN A 131 -7.74 21.52 8.79
N LYS A 132 -7.90 22.12 9.98
CA LYS A 132 -6.82 22.26 10.98
C LYS A 132 -6.27 20.92 11.48
N ASN A 133 -7.11 19.90 11.65
CA ASN A 133 -6.64 18.58 12.06
C ASN A 133 -5.78 17.94 10.96
N PHE A 134 -6.18 18.05 9.70
CA PHE A 134 -5.36 17.57 8.58
C PHE A 134 -4.01 18.30 8.50
N GLN A 135 -4.03 19.64 8.56
CA GLN A 135 -2.80 20.45 8.54
C GLN A 135 -1.84 20.06 9.67
N ALA A 136 -2.37 19.85 10.89
CA ALA A 136 -1.57 19.41 12.02
C ALA A 136 -1.05 17.97 11.87
N LEU A 137 -1.83 17.05 11.30
CA LEU A 137 -1.35 15.70 10.97
C LEU A 137 -0.20 15.74 9.96
N MET A 138 -0.31 16.53 8.89
CA MET A 138 0.77 16.69 7.92
C MET A 138 2.02 17.34 8.53
N ALA A 139 1.85 18.30 9.46
CA ALA A 139 2.96 18.87 10.22
C ALA A 139 3.64 17.83 11.12
N LEU A 140 2.89 16.91 11.73
CA LEU A 140 3.46 15.77 12.47
C LEU A 140 4.20 14.81 11.54
N ALA A 141 3.65 14.50 10.35
CA ALA A 141 4.34 13.66 9.36
C ALA A 141 5.70 14.25 8.97
N GLU A 142 5.78 15.57 8.73
CA GLU A 142 7.04 16.27 8.48
C GLU A 142 7.98 16.21 9.69
N LEU A 143 7.46 16.53 10.89
CA LEU A 143 8.24 16.59 12.12
C LEU A 143 8.89 15.25 12.48
N TYR A 144 8.15 14.15 12.34
CA TYR A 144 8.63 12.80 12.66
C TYR A 144 9.26 12.09 11.46
N GLY A 145 9.25 12.72 10.27
CA GLY A 145 9.85 12.16 9.06
C GLY A 145 9.17 10.88 8.56
N VAL A 146 7.85 10.76 8.77
CA VAL A 146 7.06 9.59 8.38
C VAL A 146 6.17 9.90 7.17
N PRO A 147 5.88 8.91 6.29
CA PRO A 147 5.00 9.13 5.15
C PRO A 147 3.53 9.32 5.55
N ALA A 148 2.76 9.89 4.63
CA ALA A 148 1.31 10.02 4.72
C ALA A 148 0.61 9.21 3.61
N LEU A 149 -0.34 8.34 3.96
CA LEU A 149 -1.23 7.64 3.02
C LEU A 149 -2.52 8.43 2.86
N ILE A 150 -2.83 8.88 1.64
CA ILE A 150 -3.95 9.78 1.36
C ILE A 150 -4.82 9.19 0.24
N HIS A 151 -6.11 9.08 0.54
CA HIS A 151 -7.17 8.71 -0.38
C HIS A 151 -7.94 9.94 -0.80
N VAL A 152 -7.98 10.20 -2.11
CA VAL A 152 -8.79 11.28 -2.66
C VAL A 152 -9.77 10.71 -3.67
N ASP A 153 -11.05 10.81 -3.34
CA ASP A 153 -12.13 10.62 -4.30
C ASP A 153 -12.43 11.96 -5.00
N ALA A 154 -11.72 12.20 -6.11
CA ALA A 154 -11.90 13.37 -6.96
C ALA A 154 -11.66 13.02 -8.43
N GLY A 155 -12.48 13.59 -9.33
CA GLY A 155 -12.31 13.50 -10.79
C GLY A 155 -11.32 14.50 -11.39
N ASN A 156 -10.49 15.16 -10.56
CA ASN A 156 -9.55 16.19 -10.98
C ASN A 156 -8.25 16.08 -10.20
N GLU A 157 -7.14 15.91 -10.90
CA GLU A 157 -5.79 15.80 -10.33
C GLU A 157 -5.37 17.01 -9.49
N ASN A 158 -5.88 18.20 -9.81
CA ASN A 158 -5.52 19.43 -9.10
C ASN A 158 -5.86 19.35 -7.61
N TYR A 159 -6.95 18.65 -7.24
CA TYR A 159 -7.32 18.48 -5.84
C TYR A 159 -6.19 17.83 -5.04
N PHE A 160 -5.59 16.76 -5.57
CA PHE A 160 -4.46 16.11 -4.93
C PHE A 160 -3.16 16.89 -5.11
N MET A 161 -2.95 17.52 -6.27
CA MET A 161 -1.75 18.34 -6.49
C MET A 161 -1.64 19.51 -5.51
N ASP A 162 -2.76 20.13 -5.15
CA ASP A 162 -2.79 21.20 -4.15
C ASP A 162 -2.32 20.67 -2.78
N ILE A 163 -2.67 19.44 -2.42
CA ILE A 163 -2.18 18.77 -1.21
C ILE A 163 -0.66 18.54 -1.30
N CYS A 164 -0.18 17.83 -2.33
CA CYS A 164 1.24 17.46 -2.37
C CYS A 164 2.19 18.66 -2.53
N ARG A 165 1.77 19.72 -3.22
CA ARG A 165 2.54 20.98 -3.32
C ARG A 165 2.57 21.77 -2.01
N THR A 166 1.53 21.66 -1.19
CA THR A 166 1.48 22.31 0.12
C THR A 166 2.44 21.65 1.12
N TYR A 167 2.65 20.34 1.00
CA TYR A 167 3.50 19.55 1.91
C TYR A 167 4.69 18.89 1.18
N PRO A 168 5.58 19.66 0.53
CA PRO A 168 6.61 19.11 -0.37
C PRO A 168 7.69 18.27 0.33
N LYS A 169 7.77 18.36 1.68
CA LYS A 169 8.73 17.61 2.50
C LYS A 169 8.17 16.30 3.06
N VAL A 170 6.84 16.11 3.01
CA VAL A 170 6.19 14.87 3.43
C VAL A 170 6.17 13.93 2.23
N LYS A 171 6.64 12.70 2.42
CA LYS A 171 6.45 11.63 1.43
C LYS A 171 4.98 11.21 1.47
N ILE A 172 4.28 11.27 0.34
CA ILE A 172 2.85 10.99 0.28
C ILE A 172 2.61 9.77 -0.60
N LEU A 173 1.86 8.80 -0.10
CA LEU A 173 1.34 7.68 -0.87
C LEU A 173 -0.09 8.03 -1.34
N PHE A 174 -0.26 8.21 -2.65
CA PHE A 174 -1.55 8.39 -3.31
C PHE A 174 -2.24 7.04 -3.41
N ALA A 175 -3.31 6.84 -2.63
CA ALA A 175 -4.03 5.58 -2.60
C ALA A 175 -4.83 5.34 -3.89
N HIS A 176 -4.81 4.09 -4.35
CA HIS A 176 -5.71 3.57 -5.38
C HIS A 176 -5.74 4.36 -6.71
N ALA A 177 -4.60 4.55 -7.38
CA ALA A 177 -4.62 5.04 -8.77
C ALA A 177 -5.45 4.11 -9.68
N GLY A 178 -6.19 4.68 -10.64
CA GLY A 178 -7.10 3.90 -11.49
C GLY A 178 -8.59 3.98 -11.15
N GLY A 179 -8.96 4.78 -10.14
CA GLY A 179 -10.35 5.15 -9.89
C GLY A 179 -10.78 6.29 -10.82
N ASN A 180 -11.12 7.43 -10.22
CA ASN A 180 -11.51 8.63 -10.97
C ASN A 180 -10.34 9.31 -11.73
N LEU A 181 -9.09 8.94 -11.42
CA LEU A 181 -7.89 9.46 -12.08
C LEU A 181 -7.17 8.38 -12.90
N TYR A 182 -7.17 8.57 -14.21
CA TYR A 182 -6.49 7.78 -15.25
C TYR A 182 -4.98 8.09 -15.40
N PRO A 183 -4.22 7.32 -16.21
CA PRO A 183 -2.76 7.47 -16.31
C PRO A 183 -2.28 8.89 -16.60
N GLN A 184 -2.96 9.62 -17.48
CA GLN A 184 -2.60 11.00 -17.82
C GLN A 184 -2.73 11.98 -16.64
N HIS A 185 -3.67 11.72 -15.72
CA HIS A 185 -3.84 12.52 -14.51
C HIS A 185 -2.72 12.21 -13.51
N ILE A 186 -2.43 10.92 -13.30
CA ILE A 186 -1.35 10.47 -12.42
C ILE A 186 0.01 10.96 -12.93
N LYS A 187 0.25 10.96 -14.24
CA LYS A 187 1.45 11.52 -14.85
C LYS A 187 1.68 12.98 -14.45
N LYS A 188 0.65 13.82 -14.52
CA LYS A 188 0.73 15.23 -14.10
C LYS A 188 1.05 15.38 -12.62
N ILE A 189 0.48 14.53 -11.77
CA ILE A 189 0.76 14.51 -10.32
C ILE A 189 2.24 14.16 -10.09
N ILE A 190 2.73 13.06 -10.65
CA ILE A 190 4.13 12.59 -10.46
C ILE A 190 5.13 13.65 -10.94
N GLN A 191 4.87 14.28 -12.09
CA GLN A 191 5.72 15.33 -12.65
C GLN A 191 5.70 16.62 -11.83
N SER A 192 4.57 16.94 -11.19
CA SER A 192 4.40 18.16 -10.40
C SER A 192 4.84 18.03 -8.95
N CYS A 193 4.81 16.82 -8.39
CA CYS A 193 5.05 16.54 -6.98
C CYS A 193 6.09 15.42 -6.84
N PRO A 194 7.39 15.77 -6.68
CA PRO A 194 8.46 14.78 -6.51
C PRO A 194 8.33 13.90 -5.26
N ASN A 195 7.52 14.32 -4.28
CA ASN A 195 7.31 13.67 -3.00
C ASN A 195 6.15 12.65 -2.99
N VAL A 196 5.60 12.26 -4.15
CA VAL A 196 4.41 11.40 -4.25
C VAL A 196 4.75 9.99 -4.74
N TRP A 197 4.33 8.95 -4.05
CA TRP A 197 4.30 7.59 -4.58
C TRP A 197 2.86 7.21 -4.87
N VAL A 198 2.67 6.26 -5.78
CA VAL A 198 1.36 5.85 -6.26
C VAL A 198 1.12 4.40 -5.88
N ASP A 199 -0.02 4.15 -5.26
CA ASP A 199 -0.50 2.83 -4.87
C ASP A 199 -1.61 2.35 -5.82
N PHE A 200 -1.51 1.11 -6.29
CA PHE A 200 -2.49 0.45 -7.16
C PHE A 200 -3.48 -0.49 -6.45
N SER A 201 -3.46 -0.54 -5.11
CA SER A 201 -4.39 -1.36 -4.33
C SER A 201 -5.86 -1.07 -4.65
N ALA A 202 -6.73 -2.06 -4.41
CA ALA A 202 -8.15 -2.02 -4.74
C ALA A 202 -8.43 -1.67 -6.21
N ARG A 203 -7.70 -2.26 -7.15
CA ARG A 203 -8.01 -2.14 -8.58
C ARG A 203 -8.19 -3.48 -9.28
N ASP A 204 -8.36 -4.51 -8.46
CA ASP A 204 -8.82 -5.80 -8.88
C ASP A 204 -10.20 -5.71 -9.55
N PRO A 205 -10.48 -6.55 -10.56
CA PRO A 205 -11.72 -6.52 -11.33
C PRO A 205 -12.96 -6.93 -10.53
N TRP A 206 -12.79 -7.53 -9.35
CA TRP A 206 -13.91 -7.96 -8.50
C TRP A 206 -14.51 -6.80 -7.70
N ARG A 207 -13.79 -5.67 -7.59
CA ARG A 207 -14.25 -4.47 -6.87
C ARG A 207 -14.42 -3.25 -7.77
N TYR A 208 -13.32 -2.76 -8.34
CA TYR A 208 -13.32 -1.50 -9.10
C TYR A 208 -12.80 -1.65 -10.54
N GLY A 209 -11.84 -2.55 -10.76
CA GLY A 209 -11.18 -2.72 -12.05
C GLY A 209 -10.41 -1.48 -12.51
N GLY A 210 -10.22 -1.36 -13.84
CA GLY A 210 -9.61 -0.17 -14.47
C GLY A 210 -8.08 -0.15 -14.48
N LEU A 211 -7.43 -1.14 -13.86
CA LEU A 211 -5.97 -1.31 -13.90
C LEU A 211 -5.51 -2.29 -14.98
N THR A 212 -6.22 -3.41 -15.15
CA THR A 212 -5.84 -4.50 -16.04
C THR A 212 -6.87 -4.81 -17.11
N ASP A 213 -6.46 -5.57 -18.13
CA ASP A 213 -7.35 -6.20 -19.09
C ASP A 213 -7.92 -7.55 -18.59
N ASP A 214 -8.62 -8.28 -19.47
CA ASP A 214 -9.23 -9.59 -19.19
C ASP A 214 -8.18 -10.71 -18.94
N GLN A 215 -6.91 -10.48 -19.27
CA GLN A 215 -5.79 -11.38 -18.96
C GLN A 215 -5.09 -10.99 -17.65
N HIS A 216 -5.63 -10.00 -16.93
CA HIS A 216 -5.06 -9.41 -15.73
C HIS A 216 -3.65 -8.84 -15.96
N GLU A 217 -3.36 -8.35 -17.17
CA GLU A 217 -2.14 -7.57 -17.46
C GLU A 217 -2.45 -6.08 -17.38
N LEU A 218 -1.48 -5.25 -16.98
CA LEU A 218 -1.67 -3.79 -16.92
C LEU A 218 -2.13 -3.24 -18.27
N LEU A 219 -3.19 -2.43 -18.25
CA LEU A 219 -3.59 -1.66 -19.43
C LEU A 219 -2.42 -0.80 -19.91
N ASN A 220 -2.30 -0.65 -21.24
CA ASN A 220 -1.13 -0.03 -21.87
C ASN A 220 -0.76 1.35 -21.27
N GLY A 221 -1.74 2.19 -20.94
CA GLY A 221 -1.49 3.49 -20.31
C GLY A 221 -0.85 3.40 -18.92
N TRP A 222 -1.29 2.44 -18.09
CA TRP A 222 -0.67 2.17 -16.78
C TRP A 222 0.71 1.57 -16.93
N ARG A 223 0.87 0.59 -17.83
CA ARG A 223 2.17 -0.03 -18.11
C ARG A 223 3.20 1.00 -18.55
N GLN A 224 2.87 1.86 -19.52
CA GLN A 224 3.77 2.90 -20.01
C GLN A 224 4.18 3.87 -18.89
N LEU A 225 3.21 4.33 -18.09
CA LEU A 225 3.48 5.26 -17.01
C LEU A 225 4.39 4.65 -15.94
N LEU A 226 4.14 3.39 -15.58
CA LEU A 226 4.95 2.65 -14.62
C LEU A 226 6.39 2.48 -15.13
N LEU A 227 6.57 2.12 -16.41
CA LEU A 227 7.89 2.01 -17.02
C LEU A 227 8.63 3.36 -17.15
N GLU A 228 7.89 4.47 -17.29
CA GLU A 228 8.47 5.82 -17.33
C GLU A 228 8.92 6.30 -15.95
N PHE A 229 8.24 5.89 -14.87
CA PHE A 229 8.53 6.30 -13.49
C PHE A 229 8.60 5.09 -12.52
N PRO A 230 9.52 4.13 -12.73
CA PRO A 230 9.48 2.85 -12.01
C PRO A 230 9.73 2.99 -10.50
N ASP A 231 10.35 4.09 -10.06
CA ASP A 231 10.63 4.39 -8.65
C ASP A 231 9.43 4.97 -7.87
N ARG A 232 8.27 5.14 -8.54
CA ARG A 232 7.12 5.90 -8.02
C ARG A 232 5.87 5.06 -7.81
N PHE A 233 5.91 3.75 -8.08
CA PHE A 233 4.74 2.86 -8.00
C PHE A 233 4.94 1.73 -7.00
N LEU A 234 3.89 1.49 -6.21
CA LEU A 234 3.78 0.37 -5.28
C LEU A 234 2.37 -0.23 -5.41
N THR A 235 2.09 -1.30 -4.69
CA THR A 235 0.74 -1.85 -4.58
C THR A 235 0.54 -2.55 -3.24
N GLY A 236 -0.70 -2.62 -2.80
CA GLY A 236 -1.16 -3.52 -1.75
C GLY A 236 -2.43 -4.22 -2.18
N THR A 237 -2.99 -5.09 -1.34
CA THR A 237 -4.24 -5.79 -1.67
C THR A 237 -5.49 -4.96 -1.36
N ASP A 238 -5.42 -4.10 -0.33
CA ASP A 238 -6.59 -3.46 0.30
C ASP A 238 -7.72 -4.48 0.48
N ALA A 239 -7.46 -5.50 1.30
CA ALA A 239 -8.25 -6.74 1.42
C ALA A 239 -9.68 -6.46 1.88
N VAL A 240 -10.50 -6.05 0.92
CA VAL A 240 -11.89 -5.64 1.02
C VAL A 240 -12.64 -6.36 -0.09
N TRP A 241 -13.78 -6.98 0.23
CA TRP A 241 -14.48 -7.85 -0.71
C TRP A 241 -15.94 -7.47 -0.91
N ARG A 242 -16.37 -7.52 -2.18
CA ARG A 242 -17.75 -7.30 -2.62
C ARG A 242 -18.37 -5.99 -2.15
N VAL A 243 -17.71 -4.86 -2.44
CA VAL A 243 -18.33 -3.54 -2.24
C VAL A 243 -19.48 -3.32 -3.20
N THR A 244 -20.70 -3.46 -2.71
CA THR A 244 -21.90 -3.00 -3.44
C THR A 244 -22.13 -1.51 -3.20
N ARG A 245 -22.86 -0.82 -4.09
CA ARG A 245 -23.22 0.60 -3.89
C ARG A 245 -23.96 0.90 -2.59
N THR A 246 -24.50 -0.13 -1.94
CA THR A 246 -25.26 -0.04 -0.68
C THR A 246 -24.43 -0.37 0.55
N GLN A 247 -23.20 -0.85 0.39
CA GLN A 247 -22.33 -1.18 1.52
C GLN A 247 -21.77 0.10 2.14
N SER A 248 -21.93 0.23 3.44
CA SER A 248 -21.34 1.31 4.23
C SER A 248 -20.07 0.84 4.91
N TRP A 249 -19.21 1.78 5.29
CA TRP A 249 -17.99 1.56 6.09
C TRP A 249 -18.19 0.96 7.49
N ASP A 250 -19.43 0.59 7.83
CA ASP A 250 -19.83 0.10 9.15
C ASP A 250 -20.44 -1.32 9.05
N GLN A 251 -20.16 -2.04 7.97
CA GLN A 251 -20.67 -3.39 7.71
C GLN A 251 -19.50 -4.35 7.56
N SER A 252 -19.62 -5.51 8.20
CA SER A 252 -18.63 -6.59 8.14
C SER A 252 -18.19 -6.86 6.71
N ASP A 253 -16.88 -6.98 6.51
CA ASP A 253 -16.24 -7.13 5.22
C ASP A 253 -15.42 -8.42 5.18
N ASP A 254 -15.79 -9.33 4.28
CA ASP A 254 -15.14 -10.65 4.12
C ASP A 254 -13.85 -10.57 3.29
N GLY A 255 -13.24 -9.39 3.14
CA GLY A 255 -12.02 -9.12 2.37
C GLY A 255 -10.90 -10.13 2.58
N TRP A 256 -10.68 -10.47 3.85
CA TRP A 256 -9.63 -11.40 4.26
C TRP A 256 -9.85 -12.84 3.79
N ASP A 257 -11.07 -13.26 3.45
CA ASP A 257 -11.30 -14.59 2.87
C ASP A 257 -10.75 -14.72 1.45
N TYR A 258 -10.53 -13.59 0.79
CA TYR A 258 -10.05 -13.51 -0.59
C TYR A 258 -8.64 -12.93 -0.69
N TYR A 259 -7.91 -12.84 0.43
CA TYR A 259 -6.57 -12.25 0.46
C TYR A 259 -5.62 -12.86 -0.58
N GLU A 260 -5.55 -14.19 -0.66
CA GLU A 260 -4.68 -14.89 -1.63
C GLU A 260 -5.07 -14.57 -3.08
N GLN A 261 -6.37 -14.51 -3.38
CA GLN A 261 -6.87 -14.14 -4.69
C GLN A 261 -6.50 -12.69 -5.08
N LEU A 262 -6.62 -11.75 -4.14
CA LEU A 262 -6.22 -10.36 -4.35
C LEU A 262 -4.70 -10.23 -4.49
N TYR A 263 -3.94 -10.95 -3.66
CA TYR A 263 -2.49 -11.02 -3.75
C TYR A 263 -2.03 -11.53 -5.11
N ASP A 264 -2.58 -12.67 -5.57
CA ASP A 264 -2.23 -13.29 -6.85
C ASP A 264 -2.57 -12.40 -8.04
N PHE A 265 -3.68 -11.66 -7.97
CA PHE A 265 -4.01 -10.65 -8.96
C PHE A 265 -2.89 -9.60 -9.10
N HIS A 266 -2.38 -9.09 -7.98
CA HIS A 266 -1.28 -8.13 -8.01
C HIS A 266 0.02 -8.76 -8.49
N GLN A 267 0.32 -10.01 -8.10
CA GLN A 267 1.51 -10.71 -8.59
C GLN A 267 1.45 -10.93 -10.11
N ASN A 268 0.29 -11.21 -10.69
CA ASN A 268 0.15 -11.50 -12.11
C ASN A 268 0.63 -10.34 -13.00
N TRP A 269 0.10 -9.13 -12.78
CA TRP A 269 0.51 -7.99 -13.61
C TRP A 269 1.93 -7.52 -13.30
N ILE A 270 2.40 -7.71 -12.06
CA ILE A 270 3.81 -7.44 -11.70
C ILE A 270 4.72 -8.36 -12.51
N ASN A 271 4.42 -9.66 -12.56
CA ASN A 271 5.26 -10.66 -13.24
C ASN A 271 5.36 -10.44 -14.76
N ALA A 272 4.44 -9.69 -15.36
CA ALA A 272 4.49 -9.27 -16.76
C ALA A 272 5.42 -8.07 -17.03
N LEU A 273 6.00 -7.44 -16.00
CA LEU A 273 6.93 -6.31 -16.12
C LEU A 273 8.39 -6.79 -16.31
N PRO A 274 9.31 -5.94 -16.80
CA PRO A 274 10.74 -6.24 -16.77
C PRO A 274 11.24 -6.46 -15.33
N GLU A 275 12.17 -7.40 -15.14
CA GLU A 275 12.65 -7.83 -13.81
C GLU A 275 13.08 -6.67 -12.89
N HIS A 276 13.80 -5.67 -13.43
CA HIS A 276 14.24 -4.51 -12.65
C HIS A 276 13.08 -3.64 -12.14
N VAL A 277 11.94 -3.65 -12.83
CA VAL A 277 10.72 -2.94 -12.43
C VAL A 277 9.92 -3.75 -11.42
N GLN A 278 9.90 -5.09 -11.58
CA GLN A 278 9.29 -5.98 -10.59
C GLN A 278 9.90 -5.77 -9.20
N LYS A 279 11.24 -5.71 -9.11
CA LYS A 279 11.96 -5.46 -7.86
C LYS A 279 11.53 -4.16 -7.18
N LYS A 280 11.35 -3.11 -7.97
CA LYS A 280 10.90 -1.79 -7.50
C LYS A 280 9.50 -1.83 -6.92
N VAL A 281 8.55 -2.35 -7.68
CA VAL A 281 7.14 -2.40 -7.29
C VAL A 281 6.92 -3.37 -6.11
N ARG A 282 7.59 -4.53 -6.11
CA ARG A 282 7.46 -5.55 -5.06
C ARG A 282 8.06 -5.10 -3.74
N TRP A 283 9.18 -4.38 -3.76
CA TRP A 283 9.97 -4.17 -2.53
C TRP A 283 10.70 -2.83 -2.43
N GLU A 284 11.55 -2.47 -3.40
CA GLU A 284 12.51 -1.35 -3.22
C GLU A 284 11.79 -0.02 -2.94
N ASN A 285 10.70 0.26 -3.66
CA ASN A 285 9.96 1.51 -3.47
C ASN A 285 9.30 1.58 -2.07
N ALA A 286 8.92 0.44 -1.49
CA ALA A 286 8.37 0.38 -0.12
C ALA A 286 9.44 0.73 0.92
N ILE A 287 10.64 0.17 0.75
CA ILE A 287 11.79 0.48 1.59
C ILE A 287 12.15 1.98 1.49
N ASP A 288 12.15 2.53 0.27
CA ASP A 288 12.47 3.93 0.01
C ASP A 288 11.44 4.89 0.63
N ILE A 289 10.13 4.65 0.46
CA ILE A 289 9.11 5.54 1.00
C ILE A 289 9.08 5.51 2.53
N LEU A 290 9.25 4.33 3.13
CA LEU A 290 9.30 4.14 4.58
C LEU A 290 10.64 4.55 5.19
N SER A 291 11.65 4.83 4.36
CA SER A 291 13.01 5.16 4.78
C SER A 291 13.64 4.07 5.66
N LEU A 292 13.30 2.81 5.39
CA LEU A 292 13.89 1.65 6.08
C LEU A 292 15.31 1.43 5.53
N ARG A 293 16.25 1.11 6.41
CA ARG A 293 17.66 0.86 6.07
C ARG A 293 18.06 -0.53 6.50
#